data_AF-A0AAN8KIW2-F1
#
_entry.id   AF-A0AAN8KIW2-F1
#
_cell.length_a   1.000
_cell.length_b   1.000
_cell.length_c   1.000
_cell.angle_alpha   90.00
_cell.angle_beta   90.00
_cell.angle_gamma   90.00
#
_symmetry.space_group_name_H-M   'P 1'
#
loop_
_entity.id
_entity.type
_entity.pdbx_description
1 polymer ?
#
loop_
_entity_poly.entity_id
_entity_poly.type
_entity_poly.pdbx_seq_one_letter_code
_entity_poly.pdbx_strand_id
1 'polypeptide(L)'
;MNTGNLNEVTKQMSEKYPHYNTYKKCQSQTFMTGLFTFATGTAAAYLVQDVLKAKLPYEKKSILMVSLGVASIISYFVTRKNTKLCQEMWMALEDKHTAINPIEERLSKEATK
;
A
#
# COMPACT_ATOMS: atom_id res chain seq x y z
N MET A 1 4.28 -20.76 -11.86
CA MET A 1 5.14 -19.74 -11.23
C MET A 1 6.19 -20.46 -10.43
N ASN A 2 7.47 -20.24 -10.75
CA ASN A 2 8.59 -21.01 -10.20
C ASN A 2 9.01 -20.42 -8.84
N THR A 3 8.59 -21.06 -7.75
CA THR A 3 8.72 -20.55 -6.37
C THR A 3 10.15 -20.62 -5.81
N GLY A 4 11.08 -21.28 -6.49
CA GLY A 4 12.47 -21.46 -6.02
C GLY A 4 13.25 -20.15 -5.85
N ASN A 5 13.07 -19.18 -6.75
CA ASN A 5 13.88 -17.94 -6.76
C ASN A 5 13.45 -16.93 -5.67
N LEU A 6 12.14 -16.82 -5.39
CA LEU A 6 11.62 -15.86 -4.40
C LEU A 6 12.11 -16.14 -2.97
N ASN A 7 12.25 -17.42 -2.63
CA ASN A 7 12.69 -17.83 -1.30
C ASN A 7 14.16 -17.47 -1.07
N GLU A 8 14.99 -17.60 -2.10
CA GLU A 8 16.40 -17.25 -2.04
C GLU A 8 16.60 -15.73 -1.93
N VAL A 9 15.86 -14.95 -2.72
CA VAL A 9 15.83 -13.49 -2.61
C VAL A 9 15.33 -13.06 -1.22
N THR A 10 14.29 -13.71 -0.71
CA THR A 10 13.77 -13.40 0.64
C THR A 10 14.80 -13.73 1.71
N LYS A 11 15.54 -14.85 1.57
CA LYS A 11 16.60 -15.24 2.49
C LYS A 11 17.74 -14.22 2.51
N GLN A 12 18.24 -13.85 1.33
CA GLN A 12 19.29 -12.82 1.17
C GLN A 12 18.86 -11.47 1.76
N MET A 13 17.61 -11.06 1.54
CA MET A 13 17.07 -9.81 2.09
C MET A 13 16.87 -9.88 3.61
N SER A 14 16.44 -11.03 4.15
CA SER A 14 16.27 -11.21 5.60
C SER A 14 17.59 -11.27 6.36
N GLU A 15 18.66 -11.75 5.71
CA GLU A 15 20.00 -11.79 6.27
C GLU A 15 20.61 -10.38 6.35
N LYS A 16 20.34 -9.54 5.36
CA LYS A 16 20.81 -8.14 5.32
C LYS A 16 19.96 -7.19 6.17
N TYR A 17 18.67 -7.46 6.29
CA TYR A 17 17.70 -6.62 7.00
C TYR A 17 16.84 -7.48 7.94
N PRO A 18 17.23 -7.60 9.23
CA PRO A 18 16.63 -8.56 10.16
C PRO A 18 15.14 -8.32 10.39
N HIS A 19 14.68 -7.08 10.23
CA HIS A 19 13.28 -6.73 10.40
C HIS A 19 12.40 -7.02 9.19
N TYR A 20 12.95 -7.39 8.00
CA TYR A 20 12.29 -7.36 6.67
C TYR A 20 10.98 -8.11 6.61
N ASN A 21 10.91 -9.19 7.38
CA ASN A 21 9.72 -9.99 7.50
C ASN A 21 8.54 -9.22 8.13
N THR A 22 8.80 -8.31 9.07
CA THR A 22 7.80 -7.44 9.70
C THR A 22 7.21 -6.44 8.70
N TYR A 23 8.05 -5.78 7.90
CA TYR A 23 7.58 -4.90 6.83
C TYR A 23 6.78 -5.67 5.79
N LYS A 24 7.27 -6.83 5.33
CA LYS A 24 6.54 -7.67 4.36
C LYS A 24 5.16 -8.08 4.88
N LYS A 25 5.04 -8.43 6.16
CA LYS A 25 3.77 -8.76 6.80
C LYS A 25 2.81 -7.56 6.83
N CYS A 26 3.32 -6.38 7.16
CA CYS A 26 2.54 -5.13 7.15
C CYS A 26 2.09 -4.76 5.72
N GLN A 27 2.97 -4.93 4.73
CA GLN A 27 2.70 -4.62 3.34
C GLN A 27 1.61 -5.52 2.74
N SER A 28 1.68 -6.84 2.97
CA SER A 28 0.68 -7.77 2.47
C SER A 28 -0.69 -7.54 3.12
N GLN A 29 -0.73 -7.23 4.41
CA GLN A 29 -1.96 -6.85 5.11
C GLN A 29 -2.56 -5.56 4.55
N THR A 30 -1.73 -4.55 4.29
CA THR A 30 -2.15 -3.28 3.68
C THR A 30 -2.73 -3.51 2.29
N PHE A 31 -2.09 -4.35 1.48
CA PHE A 31 -2.59 -4.70 0.14
C PHE A 31 -3.96 -5.39 0.20
N MET A 32 -4.13 -6.37 1.09
CA MET A 32 -5.42 -7.04 1.29
C MET A 32 -6.51 -6.07 1.76
N THR A 33 -6.15 -5.13 2.65
CA THR A 33 -7.07 -4.08 3.10
C THR A 33 -7.48 -3.15 1.95
N GLY A 34 -6.54 -2.78 1.08
CA GLY A 34 -6.79 -1.97 -0.10
C GLY A 34 -7.72 -2.65 -1.12
N LEU A 35 -7.52 -3.95 -1.35
CA LEU A 35 -8.40 -4.77 -2.19
C LEU A 35 -9.81 -4.87 -1.62
N PHE A 36 -9.93 -5.12 -0.31
CA PHE A 36 -11.23 -5.17 0.35
C PHE A 36 -11.95 -3.82 0.25
N THR A 37 -11.24 -2.72 0.51
CA THR A 37 -11.77 -1.36 0.38
C THR A 37 -12.24 -1.06 -1.03
N PHE A 38 -11.49 -1.50 -2.05
CA PHE A 38 -11.88 -1.36 -3.45
C PHE A 38 -13.15 -2.15 -3.80
N ALA A 39 -13.21 -3.41 -3.38
CA ALA A 39 -14.37 -4.27 -3.64
C ALA A 39 -15.63 -3.74 -2.94
N THR A 40 -15.54 -3.43 -1.64
CA THR A 40 -16.66 -2.85 -0.88
C THR A 40 -17.04 -1.47 -1.41
N GLY A 41 -16.08 -0.63 -1.77
CA GLY A 41 -16.32 0.70 -2.34
C GLY A 41 -17.04 0.64 -3.69
N THR A 42 -16.64 -0.29 -4.56
CA THR A 42 -17.30 -0.53 -5.85
C THR A 42 -18.73 -1.05 -5.66
N ALA A 43 -18.93 -2.00 -4.74
CA ALA A 43 -20.25 -2.53 -4.43
C ALA A 43 -21.18 -1.46 -3.83
N ALA A 44 -20.69 -0.66 -2.88
CA ALA A 44 -21.44 0.44 -2.28
C ALA A 44 -21.82 1.50 -3.33
N ALA A 45 -20.87 1.89 -4.19
CA ALA A 45 -21.13 2.82 -5.27
C ALA A 45 -22.17 2.29 -6.25
N TYR A 46 -22.16 0.99 -6.57
CA TYR A 46 -23.15 0.36 -7.44
C TYR A 46 -24.57 0.44 -6.84
N LEU A 47 -24.73 0.13 -5.55
CA LEU A 47 -26.02 0.21 -4.88
C LEU A 47 -26.58 1.65 -4.84
N VAL A 48 -25.73 2.63 -4.53
CA VAL A 48 -26.11 4.05 -4.57
C VAL A 48 -26.57 4.45 -5.97
N GLN A 49 -25.84 4.01 -6.99
CA GLN A 49 -26.17 4.28 -8.39
C GLN A 49 -27.46 3.58 -8.84
N ASP A 50 -27.77 2.39 -8.32
CA ASP A 50 -29.00 1.65 -8.63
C ASP A 50 -30.25 2.37 -8.07
N VAL A 51 -30.18 2.85 -6.83
CA VAL A 51 -31.23 3.67 -6.23
C VAL A 51 -31.39 5.01 -6.96
N LEU A 52 -30.29 5.63 -7.40
CA LEU A 52 -30.32 6.91 -8.13
C LEU A 52 -30.91 6.78 -9.55
N LYS A 53 -30.67 5.64 -10.23
CA LYS A 53 -31.26 5.34 -11.54
C LYS A 53 -32.79 5.29 -11.51
N ALA A 54 -33.40 4.97 -10.37
CA ALA A 54 -34.85 5.04 -10.23
C ALA A 54 -35.42 6.46 -10.43
N LYS A 55 -34.58 7.51 -10.30
CA LYS A 55 -34.96 8.91 -10.53
C LYS A 55 -34.33 9.57 -11.77
N LEU A 56 -33.31 8.98 -12.39
CA LEU A 56 -32.55 9.62 -13.48
C LEU A 56 -32.27 8.65 -14.64
N PRO A 57 -32.58 9.01 -15.90
CA PRO A 57 -32.38 8.16 -17.08
C PRO A 57 -30.90 8.13 -17.51
N TYR A 58 -30.04 7.45 -16.73
CA TYR A 58 -28.62 7.28 -17.04
C TYR A 58 -28.29 5.89 -17.62
N GLU A 59 -27.43 5.85 -18.65
CA GLU A 59 -26.94 4.59 -19.23
C GLU A 59 -26.10 3.76 -18.24
N LYS A 60 -26.32 2.44 -18.24
CA LYS A 60 -25.70 1.51 -17.29
C LYS A 60 -24.16 1.44 -17.40
N LYS A 61 -23.57 1.73 -18.57
CA LYS A 61 -22.12 1.63 -18.82
C LYS A 61 -21.31 2.77 -18.21
N SER A 62 -21.81 4.01 -18.29
CA SER A 62 -21.11 5.19 -17.75
C SER A 62 -20.94 5.11 -16.23
N ILE A 63 -21.96 4.56 -15.57
CA ILE A 63 -22.05 4.46 -14.12
C ILE A 63 -20.99 3.50 -13.51
N LEU A 64 -20.70 2.39 -14.19
CA LEU A 64 -19.65 1.45 -13.76
C LEU A 64 -18.24 2.02 -13.91
N MET A 65 -17.97 2.79 -14.97
CA MET A 65 -16.69 3.47 -15.16
C MET A 65 -16.44 4.48 -14.05
N VAL A 66 -17.47 5.22 -13.64
CA VAL A 66 -17.37 6.22 -12.56
C VAL A 66 -17.16 5.53 -11.21
N SER A 67 -17.89 4.44 -10.90
CA SER A 67 -17.69 3.73 -9.62
C SER A 67 -16.29 3.12 -9.51
N LEU A 68 -15.80 2.49 -10.58
CA LEU A 68 -14.44 1.94 -10.64
C LEU A 68 -13.37 3.03 -10.52
N GLY A 69 -13.55 4.16 -11.22
CA GLY A 69 -12.64 5.31 -11.14
C GLY A 69 -12.55 5.87 -9.73
N VAL A 70 -13.70 6.14 -9.11
CA VAL A 70 -13.78 6.66 -7.73
C VAL A 70 -13.23 5.66 -6.72
N ALA A 71 -13.60 4.38 -6.82
CA ALA A 71 -13.12 3.33 -5.92
C ALA A 71 -11.61 3.12 -6.03
N SER A 72 -11.04 3.20 -7.23
CA SER A 72 -9.59 3.11 -7.45
C SER A 72 -8.83 4.25 -6.79
N ILE A 73 -9.31 5.49 -6.95
CA ILE A 73 -8.71 6.66 -6.31
C ILE A 73 -8.74 6.51 -4.79
N ILE A 74 -9.89 6.14 -4.21
CA ILE A 74 -10.04 5.93 -2.77
C ILE A 74 -9.11 4.81 -2.28
N SER A 75 -9.10 3.66 -2.95
CA SER A 75 -8.24 2.53 -2.61
C SER A 75 -6.76 2.90 -2.70
N TYR A 76 -6.36 3.69 -3.70
CA TYR A 76 -4.99 4.19 -3.83
C TYR A 76 -4.59 5.06 -2.64
N PHE A 77 -5.43 6.02 -2.24
CA PHE A 77 -5.13 6.87 -1.08
C PHE A 77 -5.03 6.07 0.23
N VAL A 78 -5.97 5.15 0.47
CA VAL A 78 -5.94 4.24 1.62
C VAL A 78 -4.69 3.38 1.63
N THR A 79 -4.37 2.76 0.49
CA THR A 79 -3.21 1.89 0.35
C THR A 79 -1.92 2.68 0.54
N ARG A 80 -1.82 3.87 -0.04
CA ARG A 80 -0.64 4.74 0.08
C ARG A 80 -0.44 5.19 1.53
N LYS A 81 -1.50 5.57 2.23
CA LYS A 81 -1.42 5.98 3.65
C LYS A 81 -0.93 4.82 4.52
N ASN A 82 -1.53 3.65 4.40
CA ASN A 82 -1.14 2.47 5.18
C ASN A 82 0.28 1.99 4.84
N THR A 83 0.66 2.05 3.56
CA THR A 83 2.03 1.70 3.11
C THR A 83 3.06 2.64 3.74
N LYS A 84 2.78 3.94 3.82
CA LYS A 84 3.66 4.90 4.50
C LYS A 84 3.85 4.55 5.98
N LEU A 85 2.80 4.16 6.69
CA LEU A 85 2.91 3.73 8.09
C LEU A 85 3.80 2.48 8.24
N CYS A 86 3.66 1.50 7.35
CA CYS A 86 4.55 0.34 7.32
C CYS A 86 6.01 0.75 7.07
N GLN A 87 6.24 1.73 6.20
CA GLN A 87 7.58 2.26 5.89
C GLN A 87 8.17 3.05 7.05
N GLU A 88 7.38 3.87 7.76
CA GLU A 88 7.85 4.60 8.94
C GLU A 88 8.25 3.65 10.07
N MET A 89 7.41 2.62 10.32
CA MET A 89 7.73 1.55 11.26
C MET A 89 9.02 0.82 10.87
N TRP A 90 9.19 0.53 9.57
CA TRP A 90 10.41 -0.08 9.04
C TRP A 90 11.64 0.75 9.35
N MET A 91 11.61 2.03 8.97
CA MET A 91 12.74 2.95 9.16
C MET A 91 13.09 3.10 10.64
N ALA A 92 12.10 3.19 11.53
CA ALA A 92 12.34 3.29 12.97
C ALA A 92 12.98 2.04 13.60
N LEU A 93 12.75 0.86 13.02
CA LEU A 93 13.37 -0.39 13.46
C LEU A 93 14.80 -0.52 12.90
N GLU A 94 14.96 -0.17 11.62
CA GLU A 94 16.21 -0.24 10.88
C GLU A 94 17.26 0.78 11.38
N ASP A 95 16.83 1.99 11.71
CA ASP A 95 17.68 3.07 12.24
C ASP A 95 18.44 2.62 13.49
N LYS A 96 17.80 1.83 14.35
CA LYS A 96 18.44 1.31 15.57
C LYS A 96 19.45 0.17 15.33
N HIS A 97 19.43 -0.49 14.16
CA HIS A 97 20.12 -1.77 13.96
C HIS A 97 21.00 -1.85 12.69
N THR A 98 20.92 -0.91 11.72
CA THR A 98 21.46 -1.13 10.36
C THR A 98 22.18 0.10 9.74
N ALA A 99 22.78 -0.13 8.56
CA ALA A 99 23.71 0.69 7.78
C ALA A 99 23.28 2.11 7.34
N ILE A 100 22.12 2.61 7.79
CA ILE A 100 21.63 3.96 7.45
C ILE A 100 22.29 5.04 8.33
N ASN A 101 22.61 4.71 9.59
CA ASN A 101 23.33 5.57 10.53
C ASN A 101 24.55 6.32 9.93
N PRO A 102 25.52 5.64 9.27
CA PRO A 102 26.69 6.32 8.72
C PRO A 102 26.36 7.26 7.54
N ILE A 103 25.21 7.10 6.89
CA ILE A 103 24.73 8.03 5.84
C ILE A 103 24.04 9.23 6.50
N GLU A 104 23.23 9.01 7.53
CA GLU A 104 22.60 10.07 8.32
C GLU A 104 23.63 10.97 9.02
N GLU A 105 24.68 10.38 9.61
CA GLU A 105 25.80 11.13 10.18
C GLU A 105 26.53 11.99 9.15
N ARG A 106 26.64 11.55 7.89
CA ARG A 106 27.26 12.35 6.82
C ARG A 106 26.37 13.52 6.42
N LEU A 107 25.08 13.27 6.24
CA LEU A 107 24.09 14.30 5.86
C LEU A 107 23.93 15.37 6.95
N SER A 108 23.94 15.00 8.24
CA SER A 108 23.89 15.96 9.35
C SER A 108 25.13 16.85 9.45
N LYS A 109 26.32 16.31 9.15
CA LYS A 109 27.57 17.08 9.08
C LYS A 109 27.59 18.06 7.91
N GLU A 110 26.99 17.71 6.77
CA GLU A 110 26.86 18.59 5.61
C GLU A 110 25.83 19.72 5.85
N ALA A 111 24.76 19.46 6.61
CA ALA A 111 23.76 20.47 6.95
C ALA A 111 24.22 21.50 8.01
N THR A 112 25.32 21.22 8.72
CA THR A 112 25.87 22.10 9.78
C THR A 112 27.03 22.98 9.28
N LYS A 113 27.40 22.87 8.00
CA LYS A 113 28.48 23.62 7.36
C LYS A 113 27.92 24.72 6.46
#